data_AF-A0A0D3HYH9-F1
#
_entry.id   AF-A0A0D3HYH9-F1
#
_cell.length_a   1.000
_cell.length_b   1.000
_cell.length_c   1.000
_cell.angle_alpha   90.00
_cell.angle_beta   90.00
_cell.angle_gamma   90.00
#
_symmetry.space_group_name_H-M   'P 1'
#
loop_
_entity.id
_entity.type
_entity.pdbx_description
1 polymer ?
#
loop_
_entity_poly.entity_id
_entity_poly.type
_entity_poly.pdbx_seq_one_letter_code
_entity_poly.pdbx_strand_id
1 'polypeptide(L)'
;MLDLLERAHALMGSVGVSPPRLRRPPSIPPSPPAASNEPPAFASSASGSGASFEEPSTTQLLDSLPPEVCLAVREALLSLPAQAAQADDALEHIIGCLSEHRKRRGRQSSPRRGLEFLVTMDPGQDLDDEMLLVLLAALTQRGLLACRGVITCLAPADLRAQLAAGTLRSLGLSGVPTAAGTDGGGGGGEAAAVEEMKKVRYLVRGLSSTGAQSGLRAGFALMRSSLLAAEDRSLVLVVVSSLKDAAELLREEGALFKRKVRQVVIQGGVLPFSPGVAAAGEMLEPDSAHNNAFDAASSRFFYHRCQELGVPLLVLSRFAAYGCQVPRSTYDDLAATGGQIGRRLQETQRTSIERLWRRACAPADSPSRAGLPVRCDKRWFCDTFLGGDGRDRAEDVSIWDLVRGFNMYDPIALVAAVPALAERFFETDDLVVHGVRHRVVGVSADRSGVRPGSGLQEWLCAAFLEGARLEAAAEEGEEELPRSGSMGRPPWSRAERGAEQHAHARTARTWTSRRTHARTHTHAHVRTQTQTHAHARAQRTRTTLLRRQ
;
A
#
# COMPACT_ATOMS: atom_id res chain seq x y z
N MET A 1 -21.29 21.96 32.49
CA MET A 1 -22.06 20.95 31.73
C MET A 1 -21.70 20.96 30.25
N LEU A 2 -21.85 22.09 29.52
CA LEU A 2 -21.37 22.23 28.14
C LEU A 2 -19.86 21.94 28.00
N ASP A 3 -19.03 22.48 28.90
CA ASP A 3 -17.58 22.22 28.93
C ASP A 3 -17.22 20.74 29.18
N LEU A 4 -18.07 20.04 29.94
CA LEU A 4 -17.91 18.62 30.25
C LEU A 4 -18.32 17.74 29.05
N LEU A 5 -19.39 18.13 28.36
CA LEU A 5 -19.85 17.52 27.11
C LEU A 5 -18.85 17.73 25.98
N GLU A 6 -18.20 18.90 25.92
CA GLU A 6 -17.15 19.21 24.94
C GLU A 6 -15.87 18.40 25.19
N ARG A 7 -15.47 18.21 26.45
CA ARG A 7 -14.34 17.33 26.81
C ARG A 7 -14.64 15.85 26.54
N ALA A 8 -15.86 15.38 26.85
CA ALA A 8 -16.30 14.03 26.49
C ALA A 8 -16.34 13.84 24.96
N HIS A 9 -16.76 14.86 24.20
CA HIS A 9 -16.70 14.89 22.74
C HIS A 9 -15.26 14.76 22.23
N ALA A 10 -14.34 15.52 22.80
CA ALA A 10 -12.93 15.51 22.42
C ALA A 10 -12.27 14.15 22.72
N LEU A 11 -12.57 13.55 23.88
CA LEU A 11 -12.11 12.21 24.23
C LEU A 11 -12.66 11.16 23.26
N MET A 12 -13.96 11.18 22.95
CA MET A 12 -14.57 10.25 21.99
C MET A 12 -13.98 10.39 20.57
N GLY A 13 -13.63 11.61 20.15
CA GLY A 13 -12.93 11.86 18.89
C GLY A 13 -11.52 11.25 18.85
N SER A 14 -10.79 11.25 19.97
CA SER A 14 -9.42 10.72 20.07
C SER A 14 -9.33 9.18 19.95
N VAL A 15 -10.43 8.47 20.25
CA VAL A 15 -10.56 7.01 20.09
C VAL A 15 -11.29 6.58 18.80
N GLY A 16 -11.46 7.52 17.84
CA GLY A 16 -12.02 7.22 16.52
C GLY A 16 -13.55 7.04 16.49
N VAL A 17 -14.27 7.59 17.47
CA VAL A 17 -15.74 7.56 17.52
C VAL A 17 -16.29 8.87 16.95
N SER A 18 -17.08 8.81 15.87
CA SER A 18 -17.80 9.99 15.38
C SER A 18 -19.02 10.28 16.26
N PRO A 19 -19.16 11.51 16.78
CA PRO A 19 -20.29 11.84 17.63
C PRO A 19 -21.59 12.13 16.86
N PRO A 20 -22.76 11.99 17.51
CA PRO A 20 -24.03 12.43 16.93
C PRO A 20 -24.11 13.97 16.88
N ARG A 21 -24.64 14.51 15.78
CA ARG A 21 -24.81 15.96 15.60
C ARG A 21 -25.85 16.50 16.59
N LEU A 22 -25.45 17.48 17.41
CA LEU A 22 -26.36 18.28 18.22
C LEU A 22 -27.32 19.05 17.30
N ARG A 23 -28.61 18.68 17.29
CA ARG A 23 -29.66 19.50 16.67
C ARG A 23 -30.05 20.61 17.64
N ARG A 24 -30.03 21.87 17.16
CA ARG A 24 -30.68 22.98 17.88
C ARG A 24 -32.17 22.68 18.01
N PRO A 25 -32.81 23.01 19.16
CA PRO A 25 -34.25 22.86 19.30
C PRO A 25 -34.98 23.80 18.32
N PRO A 26 -36.08 23.36 17.69
CA PRO A 26 -36.89 24.23 16.84
C PRO A 26 -37.59 25.29 17.69
N SER A 27 -37.63 26.52 17.17
CA SER A 27 -38.47 27.59 17.69
C SER A 27 -39.94 27.21 17.60
N ILE A 28 -40.64 27.25 18.73
CA ILE A 28 -42.07 26.95 18.86
C ILE A 28 -42.89 28.12 18.30
N PRO A 29 -43.74 27.93 17.28
CA PRO A 29 -44.79 28.89 16.93
C PRO A 29 -46.04 28.67 17.81
N PRO A 30 -46.87 29.71 18.04
CA PRO A 30 -48.00 29.62 18.95
C PRO A 30 -49.13 28.73 18.40
N SER A 31 -49.75 27.95 19.28
CA SER A 31 -50.86 27.04 18.98
C SER A 31 -52.19 27.78 18.73
N PRO A 32 -53.05 27.28 17.81
CA PRO A 32 -54.42 27.75 17.63
C PRO A 32 -55.40 27.06 18.63
N PRO A 33 -56.63 27.59 18.79
CA PRO A 33 -57.54 27.15 19.85
C PRO A 33 -58.31 25.86 19.50
N ALA A 34 -58.80 25.25 20.57
CA ALA A 34 -59.40 23.92 20.67
C ALA A 34 -60.68 23.70 19.85
N ALA A 35 -60.86 22.45 19.41
CA ALA A 35 -62.18 21.86 19.20
C ALA A 35 -62.15 20.36 19.57
N SER A 36 -63.23 19.99 20.24
CA SER A 36 -63.60 18.72 20.88
C SER A 36 -63.68 17.51 19.93
N ASN A 37 -63.36 16.32 20.45
CA ASN A 37 -64.33 15.22 20.60
C ASN A 37 -63.73 13.98 21.30
N GLU A 38 -64.56 13.37 22.13
CA GLU A 38 -64.37 12.16 22.95
C GLU A 38 -64.31 10.85 22.14
N PRO A 39 -63.95 9.70 22.78
CA PRO A 39 -63.31 8.54 22.16
C PRO A 39 -64.26 7.37 21.87
N PRO A 40 -63.71 6.22 21.41
CA PRO A 40 -64.11 4.98 22.09
C PRO A 40 -62.93 4.07 22.44
N ALA A 41 -63.12 3.38 23.56
CA ALA A 41 -62.27 2.35 24.12
C ALA A 41 -62.38 1.02 23.35
N PHE A 42 -61.29 0.24 23.32
CA PHE A 42 -61.36 -1.23 23.33
C PHE A 42 -60.11 -1.84 24.01
N ALA A 43 -60.35 -2.96 24.69
CA ALA A 43 -59.55 -3.53 25.74
C ALA A 43 -58.56 -4.63 25.28
N SER A 44 -57.49 -4.77 26.07
CA SER A 44 -56.94 -6.02 26.63
C SER A 44 -56.73 -7.26 25.73
N SER A 45 -55.47 -7.67 25.56
CA SER A 45 -54.87 -8.84 26.28
C SER A 45 -53.67 -9.43 25.52
N ALA A 46 -52.53 -9.55 26.19
CA ALA A 46 -51.55 -10.62 25.98
C ALA A 46 -50.55 -10.62 27.14
N SER A 47 -50.82 -11.48 28.12
CA SER A 47 -49.92 -11.85 29.21
C SER A 47 -48.78 -12.73 28.67
N GLY A 48 -47.55 -12.25 28.80
CA GLY A 48 -46.33 -13.04 28.60
C GLY A 48 -45.38 -12.80 29.76
N SER A 49 -44.98 -13.88 30.43
CA SER A 49 -44.11 -13.91 31.61
C SER A 49 -42.78 -13.17 31.39
N GLY A 50 -42.66 -11.98 31.99
CA GLY A 50 -41.39 -11.26 32.08
C GLY A 50 -40.60 -11.76 33.29
N ALA A 51 -39.45 -12.40 33.05
CA ALA A 51 -38.40 -12.45 34.04
C ALA A 51 -37.99 -11.00 34.34
N SER A 52 -38.08 -10.59 35.60
CA SER A 52 -37.60 -9.28 36.06
C SER A 52 -36.10 -9.23 35.87
N PHE A 53 -35.66 -8.60 34.78
CA PHE A 53 -34.29 -8.10 34.67
C PHE A 53 -34.19 -6.92 35.65
N GLU A 54 -33.50 -7.12 36.77
CA GLU A 54 -33.05 -6.00 37.58
C GLU A 54 -32.08 -5.17 36.72
N GLU A 55 -32.36 -3.88 36.58
CA GLU A 55 -31.44 -2.96 35.93
C GLU A 55 -30.15 -2.88 36.77
N PRO A 56 -28.97 -3.06 36.15
CA PRO A 56 -27.72 -3.01 36.87
C PRO A 56 -27.53 -1.62 37.49
N SER A 57 -27.10 -1.59 38.75
CA SER A 57 -26.79 -0.33 39.44
C SER A 57 -25.71 0.47 38.70
N THR A 58 -25.72 1.80 38.87
CA THR A 58 -24.72 2.73 38.30
C THR A 58 -23.28 2.28 38.58
N THR A 59 -23.04 1.70 39.76
CA THR A 59 -21.73 1.15 40.16
C THR A 59 -21.34 -0.07 39.32
N GLN A 60 -22.26 -1.01 39.10
CA GLN A 60 -22.02 -2.20 38.25
C GLN A 60 -21.77 -1.83 36.78
N LEU A 61 -22.39 -0.74 36.30
CA LEU A 61 -22.17 -0.23 34.95
C LEU A 61 -20.79 0.43 34.80
N LEU A 62 -20.33 1.19 35.79
CA LEU A 62 -19.00 1.83 35.78
C LEU A 62 -17.85 0.81 35.83
N ASP A 63 -18.01 -0.27 36.59
CA ASP A 63 -17.00 -1.33 36.70
C ASP A 63 -16.90 -2.20 35.43
N SER A 64 -17.84 -2.04 34.48
CA SER A 64 -17.84 -2.72 33.18
C SER A 64 -17.14 -1.95 32.05
N LEU A 65 -16.67 -0.73 32.34
CA LEU A 65 -15.95 0.14 31.39
C LEU A 65 -14.43 -0.14 31.42
N PRO A 66 -13.70 0.12 30.31
CA PRO A 66 -12.25 0.09 30.33
C PRO A 66 -11.68 0.99 31.44
N PRO A 67 -10.58 0.60 32.12
CA PRO A 67 -10.08 1.31 33.31
C PRO A 67 -9.85 2.80 33.07
N GLU A 68 -9.33 3.18 31.90
CA GLU A 68 -9.04 4.57 31.53
C GLU A 68 -10.30 5.42 31.35
N VAL A 69 -11.38 4.82 30.83
CA VAL A 69 -12.68 5.47 30.67
C VAL A 69 -13.38 5.60 32.02
N CYS A 70 -13.29 4.56 32.86
CA CYS A 70 -13.82 4.58 34.22
C CYS A 70 -13.15 5.67 35.07
N LEU A 71 -11.83 5.83 34.94
CA LEU A 71 -11.05 6.87 35.62
C LEU A 71 -11.48 8.28 35.19
N ALA A 72 -11.57 8.53 33.89
CA ALA A 72 -11.99 9.84 33.35
C ALA A 72 -13.43 10.21 33.76
N VAL A 73 -14.33 9.23 33.79
CA VAL A 73 -15.72 9.43 34.25
C VAL A 73 -15.76 9.71 35.75
N ARG A 74 -14.96 8.99 36.56
CA ARG A 74 -14.85 9.22 38.02
C ARG A 74 -14.27 10.60 38.34
N GLU A 75 -13.22 11.04 37.65
CA GLU A 75 -12.64 12.37 37.83
C GLU A 75 -13.62 13.48 37.45
N ALA A 76 -14.35 13.30 36.34
CA ALA A 76 -15.40 14.23 35.93
C ALA A 76 -16.52 14.32 36.99
N LEU A 77 -16.94 13.20 37.58
CA LEU A 77 -17.95 13.15 38.64
C LEU A 77 -17.49 13.84 39.94
N LEU A 78 -16.23 13.66 40.33
CA LEU A 78 -15.64 14.32 41.51
C LEU A 78 -15.53 15.85 41.36
N SER A 79 -15.58 16.36 40.12
CA SER A 79 -15.51 17.79 39.82
C SER A 79 -16.87 18.50 39.79
N LEU A 80 -17.98 17.77 39.97
CA LEU A 80 -19.32 18.35 39.92
C LEU A 80 -19.74 18.94 41.29
N PRO A 81 -20.36 20.13 41.33
CA PRO A 81 -20.91 20.69 42.57
C PRO A 81 -22.04 19.80 43.14
N ALA A 82 -22.14 19.73 44.47
CA ALA A 82 -23.02 18.81 45.24
C ALA A 82 -24.55 18.98 45.06
N GLN A 83 -25.04 19.70 44.04
CA GLN A 83 -26.46 19.82 43.72
C GLN A 83 -26.86 18.66 42.79
N ALA A 84 -26.95 17.47 43.38
CA ALA A 84 -27.01 16.16 42.73
C ALA A 84 -28.46 15.69 42.44
N ALA A 85 -29.03 16.19 41.34
CA ALA A 85 -30.16 15.54 40.68
C ALA A 85 -29.95 15.51 39.15
N GLN A 86 -29.42 16.61 38.59
CA GLN A 86 -29.09 16.68 37.16
C GLN A 86 -27.81 15.93 36.76
N ALA A 87 -26.94 15.63 37.73
CA ALA A 87 -25.72 14.86 37.49
C ALA A 87 -26.01 13.37 37.29
N ASP A 88 -26.97 12.82 38.04
CA ASP A 88 -27.37 11.42 37.94
C ASP A 88 -28.12 11.17 36.62
N ASP A 89 -29.02 12.07 36.21
CA ASP A 89 -29.69 12.00 34.91
C ASP A 89 -28.71 12.08 33.72
N ALA A 90 -27.67 12.92 33.84
CA ALA A 90 -26.63 13.03 32.81
C ALA A 90 -25.76 11.77 32.76
N LEU A 91 -25.46 11.17 33.91
CA LEU A 91 -24.67 9.95 34.01
C LEU A 91 -25.45 8.74 33.45
N GLU A 92 -26.72 8.60 33.82
CA GLU A 92 -27.68 7.64 33.25
C GLU A 92 -27.75 7.78 31.72
N HIS A 93 -27.82 9.01 31.20
CA HIS A 93 -27.86 9.25 29.75
C HIS A 93 -26.56 8.84 29.05
N ILE A 94 -25.39 9.18 29.61
CA ILE A 94 -24.08 8.81 29.05
C ILE A 94 -23.90 7.29 29.07
N ILE A 95 -24.24 6.64 30.19
CA ILE A 95 -24.17 5.18 30.34
C ILE A 95 -25.15 4.49 29.40
N GLY A 96 -26.36 5.04 29.22
CA GLY A 96 -27.34 4.57 28.25
C GLY A 96 -26.84 4.66 26.81
N CYS A 97 -26.21 5.77 26.42
CA CYS A 97 -25.58 5.93 25.11
C CYS A 97 -24.44 4.93 24.87
N LEU A 98 -23.57 4.71 25.86
CA LEU A 98 -22.47 3.75 25.79
C LEU A 98 -22.98 2.30 25.71
N SER A 99 -24.03 1.97 26.48
CA SER A 99 -24.67 0.65 26.49
C SER A 99 -25.39 0.34 25.17
N GLU A 100 -26.11 1.31 24.59
CA GLU A 100 -26.70 1.16 23.25
C GLU A 100 -25.64 1.05 22.16
N HIS A 101 -24.52 1.77 22.27
CA HIS A 101 -23.39 1.60 21.35
C HIS A 101 -22.78 0.19 21.44
N ARG A 102 -22.63 -0.35 22.66
CA ARG A 102 -22.16 -1.72 22.90
C ARG A 102 -23.15 -2.77 22.38
N LYS A 103 -24.47 -2.57 22.57
CA LYS A 103 -25.51 -3.44 21.98
C LYS A 103 -25.50 -3.40 20.46
N ARG A 104 -25.22 -2.24 19.85
CA ARG A 104 -25.02 -2.09 18.39
C ARG A 104 -23.73 -2.77 17.89
N ARG A 105 -22.65 -2.76 18.67
CA ARG A 105 -21.44 -3.57 18.39
C ARG A 105 -21.69 -5.07 18.57
N GLY A 106 -22.47 -5.48 19.57
CA GLY A 106 -22.80 -6.88 19.84
C GLY A 106 -23.79 -7.52 18.85
N ARG A 107 -24.65 -6.73 18.20
CA ARG A 107 -25.59 -7.19 17.16
C ARG A 107 -25.01 -7.22 15.74
N GLN A 108 -23.75 -6.80 15.54
CA GLN A 108 -23.02 -6.91 14.27
C GLN A 108 -21.74 -7.74 14.46
N SER A 109 -21.88 -9.03 14.78
CA SER A 109 -20.76 -9.96 14.87
C SER A 109 -20.63 -10.81 13.60
N SER A 110 -20.63 -10.17 12.43
CA SER A 110 -19.72 -10.59 11.37
C SER A 110 -18.50 -9.67 11.48
N PRO A 111 -17.27 -10.19 11.64
CA PRO A 111 -16.09 -9.33 11.69
C PRO A 111 -16.11 -8.46 10.44
N ARG A 112 -16.03 -7.13 10.59
CA ARG A 112 -15.87 -6.23 9.46
C ARG A 112 -14.57 -6.64 8.77
N ARG A 113 -14.66 -7.47 7.73
CA ARG A 113 -13.51 -7.82 6.89
C ARG A 113 -13.02 -6.50 6.31
N GLY A 114 -11.75 -6.17 6.57
CA GLY A 114 -11.07 -5.09 5.87
C GLY A 114 -11.19 -5.30 4.35
N LEU A 115 -11.07 -4.23 3.59
CA LEU A 115 -11.09 -4.31 2.13
C LEU A 115 -10.00 -5.27 1.64
N GLU A 116 -10.29 -6.07 0.62
CA GLU A 116 -9.37 -7.10 0.13
C GLU A 116 -8.47 -6.53 -0.95
N PHE A 117 -7.16 -6.68 -0.79
CA PHE A 117 -6.15 -6.03 -1.63
C PHE A 117 -5.29 -7.06 -2.34
N LEU A 118 -5.02 -6.82 -3.61
CA LEU A 118 -4.00 -7.54 -4.39
C LEU A 118 -2.99 -6.52 -4.90
N VAL A 119 -1.69 -6.75 -4.67
CA VAL A 119 -0.66 -5.75 -4.99
C VAL A 119 0.30 -6.28 -6.03
N THR A 120 0.58 -5.50 -7.08
CA THR A 120 1.66 -5.77 -8.04
C THR A 120 2.78 -4.74 -7.85
N MET A 121 4.01 -5.20 -7.67
CA MET A 121 5.15 -4.38 -7.21
C MET A 121 6.49 -4.85 -7.81
N ASP A 122 7.59 -4.13 -7.59
CA ASP A 122 8.93 -4.49 -8.08
C ASP A 122 10.05 -4.24 -7.04
N PRO A 123 9.94 -4.86 -5.84
CA PRO A 123 10.83 -4.59 -4.71
C PRO A 123 12.29 -4.80 -5.05
N GLY A 124 13.14 -3.96 -4.47
CA GLY A 124 14.59 -3.97 -4.66
C GLY A 124 15.06 -3.26 -5.94
N GLN A 125 14.17 -2.62 -6.68
CA GLN A 125 14.53 -1.61 -7.68
C GLN A 125 14.93 -0.30 -7.00
N ASP A 126 14.05 0.17 -6.11
CA ASP A 126 14.32 1.18 -5.11
C ASP A 126 13.70 0.72 -3.76
N LEU A 127 13.41 1.66 -2.86
CA LEU A 127 12.91 1.38 -1.52
C LEU A 127 11.41 1.61 -1.34
N ASP A 128 10.72 2.13 -2.36
CA ASP A 128 9.31 2.51 -2.23
C ASP A 128 8.41 1.29 -2.00
N ASP A 129 8.69 0.16 -2.66
CA ASP A 129 7.95 -1.09 -2.45
C ASP A 129 8.13 -1.67 -1.04
N GLU A 130 9.37 -1.68 -0.51
CA GLU A 130 9.61 -2.20 0.85
C GLU A 130 8.97 -1.27 1.89
N MET A 131 8.99 0.05 1.68
CA MET A 131 8.23 1.01 2.50
C MET A 131 6.71 0.78 2.40
N LEU A 132 6.20 0.44 1.21
CA LEU A 132 4.79 0.06 1.04
C LEU A 132 4.46 -1.19 1.86
N LEU A 133 5.34 -2.20 1.88
CA LEU A 133 5.13 -3.41 2.68
C LEU A 133 5.11 -3.12 4.19
N VAL A 134 5.98 -2.21 4.67
CA VAL A 134 5.95 -1.72 6.06
C VAL A 134 4.59 -1.06 6.37
N LEU A 135 4.12 -0.18 5.49
CA LEU A 135 2.81 0.45 5.65
C LEU A 135 1.66 -0.56 5.58
N LEU A 136 1.73 -1.54 4.67
CA LEU A 136 0.75 -2.61 4.52
C LEU A 136 0.58 -3.39 5.82
N ALA A 137 1.67 -3.66 6.54
CA ALA A 137 1.64 -4.32 7.84
C ALA A 137 0.87 -3.51 8.88
N ALA A 138 1.16 -2.20 9.01
CA ALA A 138 0.42 -1.32 9.90
C ALA A 138 -1.08 -1.24 9.55
N LEU A 139 -1.42 -1.11 8.27
CA LEU A 139 -2.84 -1.04 7.84
C LEU A 139 -3.59 -2.35 8.03
N THR A 140 -2.89 -3.49 7.92
CA THR A 140 -3.44 -4.80 8.24
C THR A 140 -3.69 -4.94 9.74
N GLN A 141 -2.73 -4.53 10.58
CA GLN A 141 -2.88 -4.54 12.05
C GLN A 141 -4.05 -3.67 12.51
N ARG A 142 -4.26 -2.52 11.87
CA ARG A 142 -5.40 -1.62 12.12
C ARG A 142 -6.74 -2.16 11.60
N GLY A 143 -6.75 -3.29 10.90
CA GLY A 143 -7.95 -3.87 10.29
C GLY A 143 -8.56 -3.05 9.14
N LEU A 144 -7.77 -2.16 8.54
CA LEU A 144 -8.24 -1.28 7.45
C LEU A 144 -8.29 -2.02 6.10
N LEU A 145 -7.42 -3.02 5.93
CA LEU A 145 -7.34 -3.85 4.74
C LEU A 145 -6.90 -5.28 5.08
N ALA A 146 -7.07 -6.18 4.12
CA ALA A 146 -6.51 -7.53 4.13
C ALA A 146 -5.79 -7.79 2.81
N CYS A 147 -4.48 -8.06 2.85
CA CYS A 147 -3.71 -8.40 1.65
C CYS A 147 -3.95 -9.86 1.25
N ARG A 148 -4.56 -10.07 0.08
CA ARG A 148 -4.79 -11.38 -0.54
C ARG A 148 -3.53 -11.96 -1.18
N GLY A 149 -2.61 -11.11 -1.60
CA GLY A 149 -1.35 -11.55 -2.16
C GLY A 149 -0.53 -10.42 -2.78
N VAL A 150 0.74 -10.74 -3.06
CA VAL A 150 1.71 -9.86 -3.69
C VAL A 150 2.27 -10.53 -4.94
N ILE A 151 2.27 -9.80 -6.05
CA ILE A 151 2.87 -10.22 -7.31
C ILE A 151 4.05 -9.32 -7.60
N THR A 152 5.23 -9.90 -7.77
CA THR A 152 6.43 -9.14 -8.10
C THR A 152 6.72 -9.23 -9.59
N CYS A 153 7.02 -8.11 -10.24
CA CYS A 153 7.41 -8.08 -11.65
C CYS A 153 8.82 -7.50 -11.81
N LEU A 154 9.26 -7.31 -13.05
CA LEU A 154 10.63 -6.92 -13.46
C LEU A 154 11.68 -7.98 -13.18
N ALA A 155 12.53 -8.25 -14.18
CA ALA A 155 13.59 -9.22 -14.01
C ALA A 155 14.65 -8.75 -12.99
N PRO A 156 15.13 -9.62 -12.08
CA PRO A 156 14.71 -11.01 -11.86
C PRO A 156 13.48 -11.11 -10.93
N ALA A 157 12.30 -11.39 -11.47
CA ALA A 157 11.03 -11.35 -10.74
C ALA A 157 10.98 -12.36 -9.57
N ASP A 158 11.64 -13.51 -9.71
CA ASP A 158 11.79 -14.50 -8.65
C ASP A 158 12.53 -13.96 -7.44
N LEU A 159 13.68 -13.30 -7.64
CA LEU A 159 14.44 -12.74 -6.53
C LEU A 159 13.64 -11.64 -5.82
N ARG A 160 12.89 -10.84 -6.58
CA ARG A 160 11.98 -9.83 -6.04
C ARG A 160 10.86 -10.47 -5.23
N ALA A 161 10.30 -11.60 -5.67
CA ALA A 161 9.31 -12.36 -4.90
C ALA A 161 9.89 -12.87 -3.58
N GLN A 162 11.14 -13.35 -3.60
CA GLN A 162 11.85 -13.81 -2.40
C GLN A 162 12.10 -12.65 -1.42
N LEU A 163 12.39 -11.45 -1.93
CA LEU A 163 12.53 -10.24 -1.13
C LEU A 163 11.19 -9.84 -0.50
N ALA A 164 10.13 -9.65 -1.29
CA ALA A 164 8.80 -9.33 -0.78
C ALA A 164 8.30 -10.34 0.26
N ALA A 165 8.44 -11.64 -0.01
CA ALA A 165 8.04 -12.69 0.93
C ALA A 165 8.84 -12.64 2.24
N GLY A 166 10.12 -12.26 2.15
CA GLY A 166 11.00 -12.06 3.29
C GLY A 166 10.61 -10.87 4.14
N THR A 167 10.37 -9.73 3.50
CA THR A 167 9.88 -8.51 4.14
C THR A 167 8.54 -8.77 4.83
N LEU A 168 7.57 -9.36 4.12
CA LEU A 168 6.26 -9.72 4.66
C LEU A 168 6.36 -10.66 5.87
N ARG A 169 7.20 -11.71 5.78
CA ARG A 169 7.40 -12.64 6.89
C ARG A 169 7.93 -11.92 8.13
N SER A 170 8.93 -11.07 7.96
CA SER A 170 9.56 -10.37 9.08
C SER A 170 8.60 -9.35 9.71
N LEU A 171 7.67 -8.79 8.93
CA LEU A 171 6.60 -7.91 9.40
C LEU A 171 5.38 -8.67 9.99
N GLY A 172 5.49 -9.97 10.25
CA GLY A 172 4.38 -10.78 10.81
C GLY A 172 3.27 -11.12 9.82
N LEU A 173 3.47 -10.89 8.52
CA LEU A 173 2.53 -11.17 7.44
C LEU A 173 2.89 -12.44 6.65
N SER A 174 3.43 -13.46 7.32
CA SER A 174 3.89 -14.71 6.69
C SER A 174 2.79 -15.49 5.95
N GLY A 175 1.52 -15.24 6.26
CA GLY A 175 0.36 -15.83 5.58
C GLY A 175 -0.01 -15.17 4.25
N VAL A 176 0.61 -14.05 3.87
CA VAL A 176 0.32 -13.37 2.60
C VAL A 176 1.06 -14.10 1.47
N PRO A 177 0.35 -14.72 0.52
CA PRO A 177 0.99 -15.43 -0.58
C PRO A 177 1.69 -14.43 -1.50
N THR A 178 2.92 -14.77 -1.89
CA THR A 178 3.75 -13.95 -2.78
C THR A 178 4.20 -14.79 -3.97
N ALA A 179 4.16 -14.23 -5.17
CA ALA A 179 4.55 -14.95 -6.37
C ALA A 179 5.22 -14.05 -7.41
N ALA A 180 6.15 -14.61 -8.18
CA ALA A 180 6.78 -13.93 -9.30
C ALA A 180 5.85 -13.89 -10.52
N GLY A 181 5.67 -12.69 -11.07
CA GLY A 181 5.01 -12.40 -12.34
C GLY A 181 5.99 -12.40 -13.51
N THR A 182 5.77 -11.49 -14.45
CA THR A 182 6.58 -11.32 -15.65
C THR A 182 7.85 -10.50 -15.41
N ASP A 183 8.68 -10.37 -16.44
CA ASP A 183 9.75 -9.37 -16.51
C ASP A 183 9.24 -7.92 -16.61
N GLY A 184 7.93 -7.70 -16.59
CA GLY A 184 7.28 -6.39 -16.69
C GLY A 184 7.60 -5.60 -17.96
N GLY A 185 8.23 -6.20 -18.98
CA GLY A 185 8.68 -5.50 -20.20
C GLY A 185 9.97 -4.67 -20.02
N GLY A 186 10.52 -4.59 -18.81
CA GLY A 186 11.80 -3.92 -18.55
C GLY A 186 12.99 -4.76 -19.00
N GLY A 187 14.04 -4.10 -19.51
CA GLY A 187 15.37 -4.72 -19.58
C GLY A 187 15.82 -5.07 -18.16
N GLY A 188 16.42 -6.25 -17.96
CA GLY A 188 16.71 -6.79 -16.64
C GLY A 188 17.38 -5.79 -15.68
N GLY A 189 17.05 -5.89 -14.40
CA GLY A 189 17.53 -4.98 -13.35
C GLY A 189 19.05 -4.83 -13.36
N GLU A 190 19.54 -3.69 -12.86
CA GLU A 190 20.98 -3.43 -12.78
C GLU A 190 21.68 -4.56 -12.00
N ALA A 191 22.71 -5.16 -12.60
CA ALA A 191 23.41 -6.31 -12.01
C ALA A 191 23.88 -6.04 -10.57
N ALA A 192 24.29 -4.80 -10.27
CA ALA A 192 24.68 -4.39 -8.93
C ALA A 192 23.50 -4.45 -7.93
N ALA A 193 22.31 -3.97 -8.31
CA ALA A 193 21.12 -4.04 -7.46
C ALA A 193 20.72 -5.49 -7.18
N VAL A 194 20.84 -6.36 -8.18
CA VAL A 194 20.59 -7.80 -8.04
C VAL A 194 21.55 -8.45 -7.04
N GLU A 195 22.84 -8.12 -7.08
CA GLU A 195 23.82 -8.64 -6.13
C GLU A 195 23.60 -8.11 -4.70
N GLU A 196 23.17 -6.86 -4.53
CA GLU A 196 22.82 -6.34 -3.21
C GLU A 196 21.56 -7.03 -2.64
N MET A 197 20.53 -7.28 -3.46
CA MET A 197 19.34 -8.02 -3.03
C MET A 197 19.67 -9.43 -2.51
N LYS A 198 20.63 -10.13 -3.13
CA LYS A 198 21.06 -11.48 -2.69
C LYS A 198 21.69 -11.50 -1.28
N LYS A 199 22.16 -10.35 -0.80
CA LYS A 199 22.79 -10.19 0.53
C LYS A 199 21.76 -9.94 1.65
N VAL A 200 20.50 -9.69 1.31
CA VAL A 200 19.44 -9.44 2.29
C VAL A 200 19.23 -10.69 3.15
N ARG A 201 19.31 -10.52 4.48
CA ARG A 201 19.28 -11.63 5.45
C ARG A 201 17.94 -12.34 5.51
N TYR A 202 16.85 -11.58 5.41
CA TYR A 202 15.48 -12.08 5.47
C TYR A 202 14.94 -12.60 4.14
N LEU A 203 15.77 -12.69 3.10
CA LEU A 203 15.36 -13.19 1.79
C LEU A 203 14.84 -14.65 1.86
N VAL A 204 13.62 -14.91 1.37
CA VAL A 204 13.05 -16.27 1.37
C VAL A 204 13.57 -17.06 0.18
N ARG A 205 14.68 -17.78 0.37
CA ARG A 205 15.30 -18.59 -0.68
C ARG A 205 14.43 -19.78 -1.09
N GLY A 206 14.48 -20.15 -2.36
CA GLY A 206 13.80 -21.34 -2.89
C GLY A 206 12.33 -21.13 -3.23
N LEU A 207 11.79 -19.91 -3.08
CA LEU A 207 10.51 -19.54 -3.65
C LEU A 207 10.66 -19.55 -5.18
N SER A 208 10.00 -20.49 -5.85
CA SER A 208 10.11 -20.71 -7.31
C SER A 208 8.86 -20.21 -8.04
N SER A 209 9.05 -19.51 -9.15
CA SER A 209 8.03 -19.16 -10.16
C SER A 209 7.35 -20.36 -10.83
N THR A 210 7.89 -21.56 -10.69
CA THR A 210 7.34 -22.76 -11.32
C THR A 210 6.17 -23.30 -10.51
N GLY A 211 4.96 -22.87 -10.88
CA GLY A 211 3.71 -23.46 -10.41
C GLY A 211 3.61 -24.91 -10.87
N ALA A 212 4.17 -25.84 -10.08
CA ALA A 212 4.37 -27.25 -10.42
C ALA A 212 3.07 -28.05 -10.65
N GLN A 213 1.89 -27.43 -10.63
CA GLN A 213 0.61 -28.14 -10.76
C GLN A 213 -0.34 -27.63 -11.86
N SER A 214 -0.13 -26.45 -12.46
CA SER A 214 -1.13 -25.86 -13.38
C SER A 214 -0.61 -25.39 -14.74
N GLY A 215 0.69 -25.44 -15.00
CA GLY A 215 1.30 -24.93 -16.25
C GLY A 215 1.24 -23.40 -16.40
N LEU A 216 0.62 -22.69 -15.46
CA LEU A 216 0.57 -21.22 -15.40
C LEU A 216 1.77 -20.68 -14.63
N ARG A 217 2.21 -19.46 -14.96
CA ARG A 217 3.17 -18.70 -14.14
C ARG A 217 2.58 -18.47 -12.74
N ALA A 218 3.41 -18.60 -11.69
CA ALA A 218 2.97 -18.48 -10.30
C ALA A 218 2.21 -17.17 -10.03
N GLY A 219 2.72 -16.03 -10.50
CA GLY A 219 2.05 -14.73 -10.34
C GLY A 219 0.66 -14.67 -10.97
N PHE A 220 0.52 -15.19 -12.19
CA PHE A 220 -0.79 -15.28 -12.87
C PHE A 220 -1.76 -16.19 -12.12
N ALA A 221 -1.30 -17.36 -11.68
CA ALA A 221 -2.11 -18.30 -10.90
C ALA A 221 -2.59 -17.68 -9.57
N LEU A 222 -1.74 -16.91 -8.90
CA LEU A 222 -2.10 -16.19 -7.68
C LEU A 222 -3.14 -15.11 -7.94
N MET A 223 -2.98 -14.29 -8.99
CA MET A 223 -3.97 -13.27 -9.34
C MET A 223 -5.34 -13.88 -9.67
N ARG A 224 -5.35 -14.94 -10.48
CA ARG A 224 -6.58 -15.64 -10.88
C ARG A 224 -7.29 -16.29 -9.69
N SER A 225 -6.57 -17.01 -8.83
CA SER A 225 -7.14 -17.62 -7.63
C SER A 225 -7.69 -16.57 -6.64
N SER A 226 -7.01 -15.43 -6.52
CA SER A 226 -7.50 -14.29 -5.72
C SER A 226 -8.82 -13.74 -6.25
N LEU A 227 -8.97 -13.57 -7.58
CA LEU A 227 -10.24 -13.16 -8.19
C LEU A 227 -11.36 -14.19 -7.97
N LEU A 228 -11.06 -15.48 -8.11
CA LEU A 228 -12.05 -16.54 -7.91
C LEU A 228 -12.56 -16.58 -6.46
N ALA A 229 -11.68 -16.35 -5.49
CA ALA A 229 -12.01 -16.35 -4.07
C ALA A 229 -12.66 -15.05 -3.57
N ALA A 230 -12.49 -13.94 -4.29
CA ALA A 230 -13.06 -12.65 -3.92
C ALA A 230 -14.59 -12.63 -4.08
N GLU A 231 -15.26 -11.85 -3.25
CA GLU A 231 -16.66 -11.48 -3.47
C GLU A 231 -16.78 -10.54 -4.69
N ASP A 232 -17.99 -10.40 -5.21
CA ASP A 232 -18.22 -9.50 -6.33
C ASP A 232 -17.97 -8.05 -5.90
N ARG A 233 -17.21 -7.30 -6.71
CA ARG A 233 -16.83 -5.91 -6.45
C ARG A 233 -16.19 -5.67 -5.06
N SER A 234 -15.44 -6.64 -4.53
CA SER A 234 -14.76 -6.52 -3.24
C SER A 234 -13.25 -6.27 -3.35
N LEU A 235 -12.60 -6.71 -4.43
CA LEU A 235 -11.15 -6.69 -4.55
C LEU A 235 -10.63 -5.34 -5.07
N VAL A 236 -9.66 -4.75 -4.38
CA VAL A 236 -8.89 -3.60 -4.84
C VAL A 236 -7.55 -4.09 -5.39
N LEU A 237 -7.27 -3.76 -6.65
CA LEU A 237 -5.97 -4.04 -7.27
C LEU A 237 -5.09 -2.80 -7.17
N VAL A 238 -3.94 -2.91 -6.50
CA VAL A 238 -2.95 -1.84 -6.36
C VAL A 238 -1.77 -2.16 -7.26
N VAL A 239 -1.51 -1.31 -8.24
CA VAL A 239 -0.45 -1.48 -9.24
C VAL A 239 0.59 -0.39 -9.04
N VAL A 240 1.71 -0.75 -8.45
CA VAL A 240 2.83 0.16 -8.13
C VAL A 240 4.10 -0.18 -8.91
N SER A 241 3.95 -0.96 -9.97
CA SER A 241 5.04 -1.39 -10.86
C SER A 241 4.54 -1.48 -12.31
N SER A 242 5.24 -2.21 -13.18
CA SER A 242 4.77 -2.47 -14.55
C SER A 242 3.36 -3.05 -14.59
N LEU A 243 2.53 -2.52 -15.50
CA LEU A 243 1.15 -2.94 -15.70
C LEU A 243 1.01 -4.27 -16.47
N LYS A 244 2.11 -4.88 -16.90
CA LYS A 244 2.10 -6.05 -17.80
C LYS A 244 1.32 -7.24 -17.23
N ASP A 245 1.59 -7.63 -15.99
CA ASP A 245 0.92 -8.75 -15.32
C ASP A 245 -0.59 -8.49 -15.14
N ALA A 246 -0.96 -7.27 -14.75
CA ALA A 246 -2.36 -6.87 -14.62
C ALA A 246 -3.08 -6.81 -15.98
N ALA A 247 -2.38 -6.35 -17.04
CA ALA A 247 -2.88 -6.32 -18.41
C ALA A 247 -3.13 -7.73 -18.95
N GLU A 248 -2.19 -8.66 -18.75
CA GLU A 248 -2.37 -10.07 -19.12
C GLU A 248 -3.56 -10.70 -18.38
N LEU A 249 -3.69 -10.48 -17.07
CA LEU A 249 -4.85 -10.94 -16.31
C LEU A 249 -6.16 -10.41 -16.90
N LEU A 250 -6.20 -9.12 -17.25
CA LEU A 250 -7.40 -8.50 -17.81
C LEU A 250 -7.74 -9.01 -19.22
N ARG A 251 -6.74 -9.39 -20.03
CA ARG A 251 -6.94 -10.01 -21.35
C ARG A 251 -7.60 -11.38 -21.21
N GLU A 252 -7.06 -12.22 -20.34
CA GLU A 252 -7.48 -13.61 -20.20
C GLU A 252 -8.76 -13.76 -19.36
N GLU A 253 -8.90 -12.97 -18.30
CA GLU A 253 -9.96 -13.12 -17.28
C GLU A 253 -10.91 -11.92 -17.25
N GLY A 254 -11.09 -11.20 -18.37
CA GLY A 254 -11.79 -9.90 -18.40
C GLY A 254 -13.20 -9.88 -17.80
N ALA A 255 -13.99 -10.95 -17.99
CA ALA A 255 -15.32 -11.07 -17.39
C ALA A 255 -15.24 -11.27 -15.86
N LEU A 256 -14.32 -12.13 -15.40
CA LEU A 256 -14.09 -12.37 -13.98
C LEU A 256 -13.55 -11.10 -13.30
N PHE A 257 -12.57 -10.44 -13.92
CA PHE A 257 -11.99 -9.19 -13.47
C PHE A 257 -13.07 -8.12 -13.30
N LYS A 258 -13.90 -7.86 -14.32
CA LYS A 258 -15.00 -6.90 -14.25
C LYS A 258 -15.96 -7.21 -13.10
N ARG A 259 -16.27 -8.48 -12.87
CA ARG A 259 -17.20 -8.91 -11.81
C ARG A 259 -16.61 -8.71 -10.41
N LYS A 260 -15.35 -9.03 -10.22
CA LYS A 260 -14.70 -9.13 -8.90
C LYS A 260 -14.00 -7.86 -8.45
N VAL A 261 -13.41 -7.11 -9.38
CA VAL A 261 -12.63 -5.92 -9.06
C VAL A 261 -13.55 -4.73 -8.77
N ARG A 262 -13.35 -4.15 -7.59
CA ARG A 262 -13.98 -2.92 -7.12
C ARG A 262 -13.38 -1.70 -7.80
N GLN A 263 -12.06 -1.63 -7.80
CA GLN A 263 -11.26 -0.49 -8.27
C GLN A 263 -9.83 -0.95 -8.54
N VAL A 264 -9.19 -0.29 -9.49
CA VAL A 264 -7.74 -0.36 -9.71
C VAL A 264 -7.12 0.96 -9.26
N VAL A 265 -6.06 0.87 -8.46
CA VAL A 265 -5.24 2.01 -8.04
C VAL A 265 -3.88 1.87 -8.68
N ILE A 266 -3.40 2.91 -9.35
CA ILE A 266 -2.18 2.86 -10.16
C ILE A 266 -1.25 3.98 -9.70
N GLN A 267 -0.02 3.63 -9.27
CA GLN A 267 1.07 4.61 -9.23
C GLN A 267 1.58 4.75 -10.67
N GLY A 268 1.38 5.93 -11.26
CA GLY A 268 1.65 6.15 -12.66
C GLY A 268 1.47 7.60 -13.06
N GLY A 269 0.71 7.83 -14.12
CA GLY A 269 0.45 9.17 -14.64
C GLY A 269 -0.46 9.09 -15.85
N VAL A 270 -1.10 10.21 -16.16
CA VAL A 270 -2.00 10.34 -17.31
C VAL A 270 -1.60 11.52 -18.18
N LEU A 271 -1.85 11.42 -19.48
CA LEU A 271 -1.80 12.58 -20.36
C LEU A 271 -2.80 13.64 -19.88
N PRO A 272 -2.59 14.93 -20.22
CA PRO A 272 -3.53 15.99 -19.87
C PRO A 272 -4.95 15.65 -20.32
N PHE A 273 -5.91 15.88 -19.42
CA PHE A 273 -7.34 15.64 -19.64
C PHE A 273 -8.15 16.80 -19.08
N SER A 274 -9.42 16.90 -19.50
CA SER A 274 -10.36 17.88 -18.94
C SER A 274 -11.25 17.19 -17.89
N PRO A 275 -11.23 17.62 -16.62
CA PRO A 275 -12.13 17.06 -15.61
C PRO A 275 -13.60 17.29 -15.98
N GLY A 276 -14.45 16.32 -15.65
CA GLY A 276 -15.88 16.37 -15.93
C GLY A 276 -16.39 15.12 -16.65
N VAL A 277 -17.45 15.30 -17.46
CA VAL A 277 -17.99 14.22 -18.28
C VAL A 277 -17.18 14.13 -19.56
N ALA A 278 -16.65 12.94 -19.84
CA ALA A 278 -15.83 12.69 -21.01
C ALA A 278 -16.64 12.95 -22.29
N ALA A 279 -16.01 13.62 -23.26
CA ALA A 279 -16.54 13.66 -24.62
C ALA A 279 -16.62 12.24 -25.21
N ALA A 280 -17.41 12.06 -26.27
CA ALA A 280 -17.53 10.74 -26.91
C ALA A 280 -16.14 10.23 -27.36
N GLY A 281 -15.73 9.07 -26.82
CA GLY A 281 -14.43 8.45 -27.11
C GLY A 281 -13.24 9.00 -26.33
N GLU A 282 -13.44 10.01 -25.46
CA GLU A 282 -12.39 10.49 -24.55
C GLU A 282 -12.21 9.51 -23.38
N MET A 283 -10.96 9.19 -23.09
CA MET A 283 -10.55 8.29 -22.01
C MET A 283 -9.24 8.79 -21.39
N LEU A 284 -8.96 8.37 -20.17
CA LEU A 284 -7.64 8.54 -19.56
C LEU A 284 -6.60 7.71 -20.31
N GLU A 285 -5.53 8.37 -20.73
CA GLU A 285 -4.39 7.77 -21.42
C GLU A 285 -3.16 7.79 -20.52
N PRO A 286 -2.39 6.70 -20.40
CA PRO A 286 -1.16 6.71 -19.60
C PRO A 286 -0.10 7.63 -20.23
N ASP A 287 0.62 8.36 -19.38
CA ASP A 287 1.75 9.20 -19.78
C ASP A 287 3.10 8.44 -19.80
N SER A 288 4.21 9.17 -19.76
CA SER A 288 5.56 8.62 -19.67
C SER A 288 6.07 8.40 -18.24
N ALA A 289 5.18 8.26 -17.24
CA ALA A 289 5.56 7.82 -15.90
C ALA A 289 6.29 6.47 -15.94
N HIS A 290 7.15 6.21 -14.95
CA HIS A 290 8.08 5.09 -14.98
C HIS A 290 7.36 3.74 -15.13
N ASN A 291 6.36 3.50 -14.28
CA ASN A 291 5.55 2.28 -14.29
C ASN A 291 4.76 2.08 -15.58
N ASN A 292 4.27 3.17 -16.17
CA ASN A 292 3.62 3.13 -17.48
C ASN A 292 4.61 2.75 -18.59
N ALA A 293 5.85 3.22 -18.50
CA ALA A 293 6.86 3.13 -19.55
C ALA A 293 7.56 1.77 -19.65
N PHE A 294 7.55 0.94 -18.58
CA PHE A 294 8.12 -0.42 -18.63
C PHE A 294 7.50 -1.27 -19.75
N ASP A 295 6.18 -1.20 -19.91
CA ASP A 295 5.46 -1.77 -21.05
C ASP A 295 4.32 -0.84 -21.47
N ALA A 296 4.66 0.15 -22.30
CA ALA A 296 3.71 1.16 -22.76
C ALA A 296 2.53 0.60 -23.58
N ALA A 297 2.66 -0.62 -24.13
CA ALA A 297 1.56 -1.28 -24.84
C ALA A 297 0.58 -1.90 -23.84
N SER A 298 1.09 -2.60 -22.82
CA SER A 298 0.27 -3.14 -21.73
C SER A 298 -0.39 -2.04 -20.90
N SER A 299 0.31 -0.94 -20.61
CA SER A 299 -0.26 0.20 -19.89
C SER A 299 -1.42 0.82 -20.65
N ARG A 300 -1.25 1.10 -21.96
CA ARG A 300 -2.33 1.64 -22.80
C ARG A 300 -3.53 0.70 -22.84
N PHE A 301 -3.29 -0.58 -23.13
CA PHE A 301 -4.34 -1.58 -23.13
C PHE A 301 -5.10 -1.61 -21.79
N PHE A 302 -4.39 -1.61 -20.66
CA PHE A 302 -5.00 -1.78 -19.35
C PHE A 302 -5.84 -0.57 -18.93
N TYR A 303 -5.35 0.66 -19.14
CA TYR A 303 -6.10 1.89 -18.86
C TYR A 303 -7.39 1.94 -19.68
N HIS A 304 -7.31 1.73 -20.99
CA HIS A 304 -8.49 1.70 -21.88
C HIS A 304 -9.47 0.62 -21.48
N ARG A 305 -8.99 -0.62 -21.32
CA ARG A 305 -9.87 -1.76 -21.10
C ARG A 305 -10.59 -1.69 -19.76
N CYS A 306 -9.98 -1.12 -18.72
CA CYS A 306 -10.67 -0.86 -17.46
C CYS A 306 -11.83 0.13 -17.64
N GLN A 307 -11.63 1.21 -18.40
CA GLN A 307 -12.65 2.22 -18.68
C GLN A 307 -13.82 1.64 -19.49
N GLU A 308 -13.52 0.89 -20.56
CA GLU A 308 -14.54 0.19 -21.37
C GLU A 308 -15.39 -0.80 -20.56
N LEU A 309 -14.77 -1.50 -19.60
CA LEU A 309 -15.46 -2.47 -18.75
C LEU A 309 -16.21 -1.82 -17.58
N GLY A 310 -16.07 -0.51 -17.39
CA GLY A 310 -16.63 0.21 -16.24
C GLY A 310 -15.99 -0.20 -14.92
N VAL A 311 -14.68 -0.45 -14.92
CA VAL A 311 -13.88 -0.65 -13.71
C VAL A 311 -13.24 0.69 -13.32
N PRO A 312 -13.57 1.25 -12.14
CA PRO A 312 -13.03 2.54 -11.71
C PRO A 312 -11.50 2.51 -11.61
N LEU A 313 -10.87 3.58 -12.10
CA LEU A 313 -9.44 3.84 -11.94
C LEU A 313 -9.23 4.94 -10.89
N LEU A 314 -8.17 4.80 -10.10
CA LEU A 314 -7.59 5.87 -9.28
C LEU A 314 -6.09 5.93 -9.60
N VAL A 315 -5.67 6.96 -10.33
CA VAL A 315 -4.28 7.11 -10.75
C VAL A 315 -3.59 8.15 -9.87
N LEU A 316 -2.48 7.78 -9.24
CA LEU A 316 -1.64 8.70 -8.49
C LEU A 316 -0.41 9.02 -9.31
N SER A 317 -0.19 10.30 -9.57
CA SER A 317 1.03 10.74 -10.22
C SER A 317 2.15 11.02 -9.21
N ARG A 318 3.37 11.18 -9.74
CA ARG A 318 4.53 11.67 -8.98
C ARG A 318 4.28 12.98 -8.22
N PHE A 319 3.36 13.83 -8.69
CA PHE A 319 3.10 15.11 -8.05
C PHE A 319 2.42 14.97 -6.68
N ALA A 320 1.70 13.87 -6.45
CA ALA A 320 1.15 13.56 -5.13
C ALA A 320 2.26 13.34 -4.09
N ALA A 321 3.33 12.62 -4.46
CA ALA A 321 4.47 12.41 -3.58
C ALA A 321 5.24 13.71 -3.31
N TYR A 322 5.31 14.63 -4.29
CA TYR A 322 5.94 15.94 -4.08
C TYR A 322 5.16 16.79 -3.07
N GLY A 323 3.84 16.63 -3.02
CA GLY A 323 2.99 17.27 -2.01
C GLY A 323 3.11 16.68 -0.60
N CYS A 324 3.80 15.55 -0.44
CA CYS A 324 3.95 14.86 0.84
C CYS A 324 5.27 14.07 0.90
N GLN A 325 6.39 14.79 0.86
CA GLN A 325 7.70 14.18 1.14
C GLN A 325 7.76 13.68 2.57
N VAL A 326 8.37 12.53 2.84
CA VAL A 326 8.66 12.10 4.20
C VAL A 326 10.01 12.67 4.64
N PRO A 327 10.17 13.14 5.89
CA PRO A 327 11.43 13.67 6.35
C PRO A 327 12.48 12.55 6.40
N ARG A 328 13.74 12.91 6.14
CA ARG A 328 14.88 11.96 6.24
C ARG A 328 14.94 11.26 7.60
N SER A 329 14.57 11.95 8.68
CA SER A 329 14.51 11.38 10.03
C SER A 329 13.63 10.12 10.13
N THR A 330 12.62 9.98 9.27
CA THR A 330 11.79 8.76 9.22
C THR A 330 12.65 7.51 9.05
N TYR A 331 13.70 7.56 8.23
CA TYR A 331 14.62 6.42 8.04
C TYR A 331 15.50 6.18 9.26
N ASP A 332 15.93 7.23 9.96
CA ASP A 332 16.67 7.08 11.22
C ASP A 332 15.78 6.46 12.30
N ASP A 333 14.53 6.93 12.41
CA ASP A 333 13.55 6.44 13.37
C ASP A 333 13.18 4.97 13.07
N LEU A 334 13.06 4.60 11.79
CA LEU A 334 12.89 3.22 11.36
C LEU A 334 14.07 2.34 11.79
N ALA A 335 15.31 2.77 11.55
CA ALA A 335 16.50 2.04 12.00
C ALA A 335 16.55 1.93 13.54
N ALA A 336 16.12 2.96 14.25
CA ALA A 336 16.07 3.00 15.71
C ALA A 336 15.04 2.03 16.32
N THR A 337 14.11 1.49 15.53
CA THR A 337 13.21 0.42 16.00
C THR A 337 13.92 -0.90 16.31
N GLY A 338 15.17 -1.07 15.86
CA GLY A 338 15.97 -2.29 16.08
C GLY A 338 15.78 -3.38 15.02
N GLY A 339 14.66 -3.36 14.29
CA GLY A 339 14.36 -4.32 13.21
C GLY A 339 15.40 -4.30 12.08
N GLN A 340 15.62 -5.44 11.46
CA GLN A 340 16.53 -5.57 10.30
C GLN A 340 16.01 -4.84 9.05
N ILE A 341 14.68 -4.73 8.87
CA ILE A 341 14.07 -3.97 7.76
C ILE A 341 14.38 -2.48 7.93
N GLY A 342 14.11 -1.91 9.10
CA GLY A 342 14.34 -0.49 9.37
C GLY A 342 15.81 -0.08 9.14
N ARG A 343 16.75 -0.89 9.65
CA ARG A 343 18.19 -0.68 9.43
C ARG A 343 18.56 -0.75 7.95
N ARG A 344 18.10 -1.78 7.24
CA ARG A 344 18.36 -1.94 5.81
C ARG A 344 17.82 -0.77 4.99
N LEU A 345 16.60 -0.31 5.27
CA LEU A 345 15.97 0.82 4.56
C LEU A 345 16.81 2.08 4.73
N GLN A 346 17.25 2.40 5.95
CA GLN A 346 18.11 3.54 6.21
C GLN A 346 19.45 3.43 5.47
N GLU A 347 20.17 2.31 5.63
CA GLU A 347 21.49 2.11 5.03
C GLU A 347 21.43 2.17 3.49
N THR A 348 20.41 1.55 2.90
CA THR A 348 20.23 1.52 1.45
C THR A 348 19.85 2.90 0.94
N GLN A 349 18.97 3.63 1.63
CA GLN A 349 18.55 4.97 1.22
C GLN A 349 19.72 5.94 1.27
N ARG A 350 20.48 5.91 2.38
CA ARG A 350 21.69 6.72 2.56
C ARG A 350 22.71 6.44 1.47
N THR A 351 22.99 5.18 1.21
CA THR A 351 23.94 4.78 0.16
C THR A 351 23.48 5.24 -1.22
N SER A 352 22.18 5.11 -1.52
CA SER A 352 21.60 5.50 -2.80
C SER A 352 21.72 7.01 -3.05
N ILE A 353 21.33 7.83 -2.05
CA ILE A 353 21.37 9.29 -2.18
C ILE A 353 22.81 9.81 -2.25
N GLU A 354 23.75 9.21 -1.51
CA GLU A 354 25.18 9.55 -1.58
C GLU A 354 25.82 9.14 -2.92
N ARG A 355 25.38 8.04 -3.53
CA ARG A 355 25.81 7.67 -4.90
C ARG A 355 25.30 8.69 -5.92
N LEU A 356 24.04 9.14 -5.80
CA LEU A 356 23.50 10.18 -6.66
C LEU A 356 24.23 11.52 -6.47
N TRP A 357 24.60 11.87 -5.23
CA TRP A 357 25.40 13.06 -4.92
C TRP A 357 26.73 13.08 -5.68
N ARG A 358 27.51 11.99 -5.63
CA ARG A 358 28.78 11.87 -6.37
C ARG A 358 28.57 12.02 -7.87
N ARG A 359 27.54 11.38 -8.41
CA ARG A 359 27.19 11.50 -9.84
C ARG A 359 26.81 12.94 -10.23
N ALA A 360 26.11 13.65 -9.36
CA ALA A 360 25.71 15.04 -9.58
C ALA A 360 26.89 16.02 -9.51
N CYS A 361 27.87 15.75 -8.63
CA CYS A 361 29.11 16.51 -8.51
C CYS A 361 30.07 16.31 -9.70
N ALA A 362 30.03 15.15 -10.34
CA ALA A 362 30.91 14.83 -11.46
C ALA A 362 30.67 15.77 -12.68
N PRO A 363 31.74 16.15 -13.43
CA PRO A 363 31.64 16.97 -14.64
C PRO A 363 30.63 16.42 -15.65
N ALA A 364 29.97 17.30 -16.41
CA ALA A 364 28.83 16.98 -17.28
C ALA A 364 29.09 15.86 -18.31
N ASP A 365 30.32 15.71 -18.76
CA ASP A 365 30.82 14.73 -19.73
C ASP A 365 31.49 13.51 -19.07
N SER A 366 31.58 13.47 -17.74
CA SER A 366 32.26 12.41 -17.00
C SER A 366 31.49 11.08 -17.08
N PRO A 367 32.16 9.96 -17.40
CA PRO A 367 31.57 8.61 -17.29
C PRO A 367 31.00 8.31 -15.90
N SER A 368 31.55 8.93 -14.85
CA SER A 368 31.09 8.76 -13.46
C SER A 368 29.65 9.22 -13.24
N ARG A 369 29.06 10.02 -14.15
CA ARG A 369 27.64 10.39 -14.10
C ARG A 369 26.71 9.21 -14.34
N ALA A 370 27.18 8.13 -14.98
CA ALA A 370 26.41 6.93 -15.29
C ALA A 370 25.03 7.28 -15.90
N GLY A 371 25.04 8.05 -16.99
CA GLY A 371 23.82 8.45 -17.71
C GLY A 371 22.97 9.52 -17.03
N LEU A 372 23.40 10.09 -15.90
CA LEU A 372 22.68 11.19 -15.25
C LEU A 372 22.65 12.43 -16.18
N PRO A 373 21.46 12.96 -16.52
CA PRO A 373 21.35 14.08 -17.46
C PRO A 373 22.18 15.30 -17.03
N VAL A 374 22.68 16.07 -18.00
CA VAL A 374 23.55 17.24 -17.75
C VAL A 374 22.91 18.25 -16.79
N ARG A 375 21.60 18.47 -16.90
CA ARG A 375 20.83 19.37 -16.01
C ARG A 375 20.81 18.95 -14.53
N CYS A 376 21.15 17.69 -14.24
CA CYS A 376 21.12 17.13 -12.89
C CYS A 376 22.51 17.26 -12.25
N ASP A 377 22.98 18.49 -12.08
CA ASP A 377 24.28 18.81 -11.51
C ASP A 377 24.25 19.00 -9.98
N LYS A 378 25.37 19.40 -9.38
CA LYS A 378 25.49 19.66 -7.94
C LYS A 378 24.45 20.67 -7.45
N ARG A 379 24.20 21.74 -8.22
CA ARG A 379 23.23 22.79 -7.84
C ARG A 379 21.83 22.20 -7.83
N TRP A 380 21.45 21.49 -8.89
CA TRP A 380 20.18 20.79 -8.95
C TRP A 380 19.98 19.85 -7.76
N PHE A 381 21.02 19.08 -7.39
CA PHE A 381 20.93 18.16 -6.26
C PHE A 381 20.69 18.90 -4.94
N CYS A 382 21.44 19.97 -4.68
CA CYS A 382 21.29 20.80 -3.48
C CYS A 382 19.87 21.38 -3.39
N ASP A 383 19.39 21.95 -4.49
CA ASP A 383 18.05 22.56 -4.56
C ASP A 383 16.93 21.50 -4.42
N THR A 384 17.14 20.27 -4.91
CA THR A 384 16.14 19.20 -4.91
C THR A 384 16.05 18.44 -3.58
N PHE A 385 17.20 18.12 -2.96
CA PHE A 385 17.26 17.19 -1.81
C PHE A 385 17.72 17.85 -0.50
N LEU A 386 18.48 18.94 -0.59
CA LEU A 386 19.13 19.57 0.58
C LEU A 386 18.50 20.91 0.97
N GLY A 387 17.48 21.39 0.23
CA GLY A 387 16.87 22.69 0.46
C GLY A 387 17.76 23.87 0.06
N GLY A 388 18.70 23.65 -0.86
CA GLY A 388 19.67 24.65 -1.33
C GLY A 388 21.02 24.61 -0.62
N ASP A 389 21.12 23.88 0.49
CA ASP A 389 22.36 23.71 1.27
C ASP A 389 23.35 22.74 0.61
N GLY A 390 24.59 22.69 1.11
CA GLY A 390 25.59 21.69 0.70
C GLY A 390 26.37 22.02 -0.58
N ARG A 391 26.24 23.24 -1.12
CA ARG A 391 26.97 23.70 -2.33
C ARG A 391 28.48 23.74 -2.15
N ASP A 392 28.93 23.95 -0.93
CA ASP A 392 30.32 23.94 -0.47
C ASP A 392 30.81 22.54 -0.09
N ARG A 393 29.91 21.58 0.14
CA ARG A 393 30.24 20.20 0.51
C ARG A 393 30.99 19.49 -0.64
N ALA A 394 32.07 18.78 -0.34
CA ALA A 394 32.80 18.00 -1.33
C ALA A 394 32.06 16.70 -1.72
N GLU A 395 32.43 16.11 -2.85
CA GLU A 395 31.74 14.92 -3.40
C GLU A 395 31.91 13.65 -2.55
N ASP A 396 33.00 13.55 -1.79
CA ASP A 396 33.38 12.43 -0.94
C ASP A 396 32.88 12.57 0.51
N VAL A 397 32.37 13.75 0.87
CA VAL A 397 31.81 14.00 2.21
C VAL A 397 30.32 13.64 2.22
N SER A 398 29.90 12.94 3.27
CA SER A 398 28.49 12.57 3.45
C SER A 398 27.59 13.82 3.46
N ILE A 399 26.43 13.69 2.84
CA ILE A 399 25.37 14.71 2.79
C ILE A 399 24.14 14.29 3.60
N TRP A 400 24.18 13.15 4.30
CA TRP A 400 23.02 12.58 4.98
C TRP A 400 22.41 13.54 6.00
N ASP A 401 23.25 14.32 6.69
CA ASP A 401 22.84 15.34 7.67
C ASP A 401 22.05 16.50 7.04
N LEU A 402 22.21 16.74 5.74
CA LEU A 402 21.57 17.85 5.02
C LEU A 402 20.29 17.42 4.27
N VAL A 403 20.04 16.12 4.09
CA VAL A 403 18.88 15.66 3.32
C VAL A 403 17.59 16.02 4.03
N ARG A 404 16.68 16.69 3.32
CA ARG A 404 15.40 17.15 3.88
C ARG A 404 14.38 16.03 3.93
N GLY A 405 14.21 15.31 2.83
CA GLY A 405 13.20 14.27 2.74
C GLY A 405 13.23 13.52 1.43
N PHE A 406 12.32 12.56 1.32
CA PHE A 406 12.20 11.67 0.18
C PHE A 406 10.74 11.59 -0.27
N ASN A 407 10.54 11.45 -1.57
CA ASN A 407 9.22 11.18 -2.13
C ASN A 407 8.89 9.71 -1.90
N MET A 408 7.68 9.41 -1.40
CA MET A 408 7.15 8.04 -1.30
C MET A 408 6.02 7.91 -2.32
N TYR A 409 6.25 7.23 -3.44
CA TYR A 409 5.26 7.10 -4.52
C TYR A 409 4.29 5.94 -4.27
N ASP A 410 4.82 4.78 -3.91
CA ASP A 410 4.00 3.57 -3.76
C ASP A 410 3.22 3.57 -2.43
N PRO A 411 3.81 3.97 -1.28
CA PRO A 411 3.06 4.04 -0.04
C PRO A 411 1.84 4.95 -0.12
N ILE A 412 1.93 6.11 -0.77
CA ILE A 412 0.77 7.01 -0.93
C ILE A 412 -0.31 6.42 -1.85
N ALA A 413 0.06 5.57 -2.82
CA ALA A 413 -0.91 4.84 -3.63
C ALA A 413 -1.68 3.83 -2.77
N LEU A 414 -1.01 3.15 -1.83
CA LEU A 414 -1.67 2.28 -0.86
C LEU A 414 -2.62 3.06 0.07
N VAL A 415 -2.23 4.26 0.53
CA VAL A 415 -3.11 5.14 1.31
C VAL A 415 -4.36 5.51 0.52
N ALA A 416 -4.19 5.95 -0.73
CA ALA A 416 -5.30 6.37 -1.59
C ALA A 416 -6.23 5.21 -1.99
N ALA A 417 -5.73 3.97 -1.92
CA ALA A 417 -6.54 2.79 -2.15
C ALA A 417 -7.52 2.48 -1.01
N VAL A 418 -7.30 3.00 0.20
CA VAL A 418 -8.23 2.88 1.33
C VAL A 418 -9.22 4.05 1.30
N PRO A 419 -10.53 3.84 1.06
CA PRO A 419 -11.48 4.93 0.82
C PRO A 419 -11.52 6.01 1.91
N ALA A 420 -11.51 5.61 3.18
CA ALA A 420 -11.56 6.55 4.30
C ALA A 420 -10.29 7.41 4.41
N LEU A 421 -9.12 6.84 4.06
CA LEU A 421 -7.88 7.60 4.02
C LEU A 421 -7.82 8.48 2.77
N ALA A 422 -8.33 7.98 1.65
CA ALA A 422 -8.38 8.73 0.41
C ALA A 422 -9.20 10.01 0.53
N GLU A 423 -10.39 9.91 1.13
CA GLU A 423 -11.27 11.05 1.42
C GLU A 423 -10.59 12.06 2.35
N ARG A 424 -9.89 11.57 3.37
CA ARG A 424 -9.18 12.40 4.35
C ARG A 424 -8.01 13.18 3.75
N PHE A 425 -7.20 12.54 2.91
CA PHE A 425 -5.89 13.07 2.54
C PHE A 425 -5.80 13.62 1.12
N PHE A 426 -6.69 13.21 0.21
CA PHE A 426 -6.55 13.56 -1.20
C PHE A 426 -7.75 14.32 -1.78
N GLU A 427 -7.43 15.15 -2.75
CA GLU A 427 -8.32 15.75 -3.74
C GLU A 427 -8.06 15.10 -5.09
N THR A 428 -9.14 14.89 -5.85
CA THR A 428 -9.07 14.23 -7.16
C THR A 428 -9.62 15.14 -8.25
N ASP A 429 -8.97 15.07 -9.41
CA ASP A 429 -9.56 15.44 -10.68
C ASP A 429 -10.27 14.22 -11.27
N ASP A 430 -11.52 14.40 -11.66
CA ASP A 430 -12.39 13.29 -12.05
C ASP A 430 -12.72 13.37 -13.55
N LEU A 431 -12.60 12.25 -14.25
CA LEU A 431 -13.14 12.05 -15.60
C LEU A 431 -14.25 10.99 -15.54
N VAL A 432 -15.44 11.29 -16.05
CA VAL A 432 -16.57 10.35 -16.09
C VAL A 432 -16.69 9.75 -17.49
N VAL A 433 -16.34 8.48 -17.62
CA VAL A 433 -16.40 7.71 -18.87
C VAL A 433 -17.53 6.69 -18.76
N HIS A 434 -18.50 6.73 -19.67
CA HIS A 434 -19.68 5.84 -19.65
C HIS A 434 -20.41 5.78 -18.30
N GLY A 435 -20.49 6.92 -17.60
CA GLY A 435 -21.13 7.02 -16.28
C GLY A 435 -20.28 6.49 -15.11
N VAL A 436 -19.08 5.99 -15.37
CA VAL A 436 -18.12 5.55 -14.34
C VAL A 436 -17.10 6.64 -14.10
N ARG A 437 -16.87 6.96 -12.83
CA ARG A 437 -15.91 7.95 -12.39
C ARG A 437 -14.51 7.35 -12.29
N HIS A 438 -13.57 7.93 -13.03
CA HIS A 438 -12.14 7.69 -12.94
C HIS A 438 -11.47 8.91 -12.29
N ARG A 439 -10.52 8.67 -11.38
CA ARG A 439 -9.96 9.71 -10.52
C ARG A 439 -8.46 9.82 -10.72
N VAL A 440 -7.93 11.03 -10.65
CA VAL A 440 -6.51 11.32 -10.73
C VAL A 440 -6.11 12.18 -9.54
N VAL A 441 -5.08 11.76 -8.80
CA VAL A 441 -4.45 12.54 -7.73
C VAL A 441 -3.12 13.07 -8.27
N GLY A 442 -2.93 14.38 -8.17
CA GLY A 442 -1.71 15.03 -8.61
C GLY A 442 -1.66 15.24 -10.11
N VAL A 443 -2.44 16.16 -10.67
CA VAL A 443 -2.36 16.45 -12.12
C VAL A 443 -1.14 17.31 -12.48
N SER A 444 -0.58 18.04 -11.52
CA SER A 444 0.56 18.94 -11.70
C SER A 444 1.26 19.25 -10.38
N ALA A 445 2.40 19.94 -10.42
CA ALA A 445 3.16 20.30 -9.22
C ALA A 445 2.41 21.31 -8.32
N ASP A 446 1.65 22.23 -8.92
CA ASP A 446 0.78 23.18 -8.22
C ASP A 446 -0.52 22.54 -7.71
N ARG A 447 -0.91 21.40 -8.28
CA ARG A 447 -2.08 20.61 -7.90
C ARG A 447 -1.66 19.18 -7.56
N SER A 448 -0.89 19.03 -6.49
CA SER A 448 -0.40 17.73 -6.02
C SER A 448 -1.52 16.75 -5.67
N GLY A 449 -2.73 17.24 -5.41
CA GLY A 449 -3.86 16.43 -4.95
C GLY A 449 -3.74 16.00 -3.48
N VAL A 450 -2.66 16.38 -2.78
CA VAL A 450 -2.58 16.24 -1.31
C VAL A 450 -3.29 17.42 -0.68
N ARG A 451 -4.26 17.17 0.18
CA ARG A 451 -5.00 18.22 0.90
C ARG A 451 -4.04 19.01 1.81
N PRO A 452 -3.97 20.35 1.69
CA PRO A 452 -3.16 21.18 2.58
C PRO A 452 -3.54 20.98 4.05
N GLY A 453 -2.55 20.81 4.93
CA GLY A 453 -2.79 20.65 6.37
C GLY A 453 -3.50 19.36 6.77
N SER A 454 -3.61 18.37 5.87
CA SER A 454 -4.31 17.10 6.15
C SER A 454 -3.60 16.21 7.17
N GLY A 455 -2.33 16.48 7.45
CA GLY A 455 -1.49 15.67 8.33
C GLY A 455 -1.03 14.35 7.71
N LEU A 456 -1.03 14.24 6.37
CA LEU A 456 -0.66 13.01 5.66
C LEU A 456 0.79 12.60 5.97
N GLN A 457 1.72 13.56 6.01
CA GLN A 457 3.14 13.29 6.27
C GLN A 457 3.33 12.70 7.67
N GLU A 458 2.78 13.33 8.69
CA GLU A 458 2.87 12.89 10.08
C GLU A 458 2.19 11.52 10.26
N TRP A 459 1.05 11.33 9.63
CA TRP A 459 0.33 10.06 9.66
C TRP A 459 1.12 8.93 8.98
N LEU A 460 1.76 9.20 7.82
CA LEU A 460 2.62 8.24 7.13
C LEU A 460 3.81 7.86 7.99
N CYS A 461 4.53 8.83 8.56
CA CYS A 461 5.67 8.58 9.44
C CYS A 461 5.27 7.69 10.62
N ALA A 462 4.17 8.01 11.29
CA ALA A 462 3.65 7.21 12.39
C ALA A 462 3.28 5.79 11.96
N ALA A 463 2.63 5.63 10.80
CA ALA A 463 2.25 4.32 10.28
C ALA A 463 3.46 3.48 9.85
N PHE A 464 4.52 4.08 9.30
CA PHE A 464 5.76 3.36 9.02
C PHE A 464 6.43 2.86 10.30
N LEU A 465 6.48 3.67 11.35
CA LEU A 465 7.05 3.26 12.64
C LEU A 465 6.23 2.16 13.30
N GLU A 466 4.89 2.22 13.22
CA GLU A 466 4.02 1.14 13.66
C GLU A 466 4.32 -0.17 12.92
N GLY A 467 4.40 -0.12 11.59
CA GLY A 467 4.71 -1.29 10.77
C GLY A 467 6.09 -1.89 11.08
N ALA A 468 7.12 -1.05 11.23
CA ALA A 468 8.47 -1.52 11.53
C ALA A 468 8.60 -2.12 12.93
N ARG A 469 7.83 -1.63 13.92
CA ARG A 469 7.81 -2.19 15.28
C ARG A 469 7.21 -3.59 15.34
N LEU A 470 6.39 -3.99 14.36
CA LEU A 470 5.88 -5.36 14.26
C LEU A 470 7.00 -6.39 14.08
N GLU A 471 8.06 -6.03 13.35
CA GLU A 471 9.23 -6.90 13.19
C GLU A 471 9.97 -7.04 14.52
N ALA A 472 10.25 -5.92 15.20
CA ALA A 472 10.96 -5.95 16.48
C ALA A 472 10.21 -6.79 17.54
N ALA A 473 8.88 -6.66 17.60
CA ALA A 473 8.05 -7.46 18.51
C ALA A 473 8.05 -8.96 18.15
N ALA A 474 8.15 -9.32 16.87
CA ALA A 474 8.21 -10.71 16.43
C ALA A 474 9.55 -11.37 16.81
N GLU A 475 10.66 -10.62 16.79
CA GLU A 475 11.99 -11.11 17.20
C GLU A 475 12.08 -11.36 18.72
N GLU A 476 11.50 -10.47 19.55
CA GLU A 476 11.48 -10.65 21.01
C GLU A 476 10.65 -11.87 21.45
N GLY A 477 9.54 -12.16 20.75
CA GLY A 477 8.68 -13.30 21.06
C GLY A 477 9.27 -14.68 20.74
N GLU A 478 10.30 -14.76 19.89
CA GLU A 478 11.00 -16.03 19.61
C GLU A 478 12.07 -16.37 20.67
N GLU A 479 12.57 -15.39 21.43
CA GLU A 479 13.62 -15.60 22.44
C GLU A 479 13.09 -16.15 23.78
N GLU A 480 11.80 -16.01 24.07
CA GLU A 480 11.18 -16.40 25.36
C GLU A 480 10.68 -17.85 25.44
N LEU A 481 10.83 -18.68 24.40
CA LEU A 481 10.55 -20.10 24.53
C LEU A 481 11.71 -20.79 25.29
N PRO A 482 11.50 -21.29 26.52
CA PRO A 482 12.54 -22.03 27.20
C PRO A 482 12.89 -23.24 26.34
N ARG A 483 14.20 -23.42 26.09
CA ARG A 483 14.76 -24.64 25.52
C ARG A 483 14.42 -25.81 26.45
N SER A 484 13.20 -26.31 26.36
CA SER A 484 12.73 -27.47 27.10
C SER A 484 13.57 -28.65 26.63
N GLY A 485 14.27 -29.24 27.59
CA GLY A 485 15.20 -30.32 27.35
C GLY A 485 14.51 -31.53 26.71
N SER A 486 15.27 -32.23 25.87
CA SER A 486 15.32 -33.69 25.83
C SER A 486 13.98 -34.40 26.14
N MET A 487 13.00 -34.27 25.26
CA MET A 487 11.92 -35.27 25.18
C MET A 487 12.17 -36.20 23.99
N GLY A 488 12.09 -37.50 24.31
CA GLY A 488 12.58 -38.61 23.50
C GLY A 488 11.98 -38.70 22.10
N ARG A 489 12.79 -39.30 21.21
CA ARG A 489 12.40 -39.67 19.85
C ARG A 489 11.15 -40.57 19.87
N PRO A 490 10.12 -40.31 19.05
CA PRO A 490 9.02 -41.24 18.86
C PRO A 490 9.47 -42.45 18.02
N PRO A 491 8.93 -43.66 18.28
CA PRO A 491 9.48 -44.92 17.79
C PRO A 491 8.85 -45.33 16.45
N TRP A 492 9.16 -44.63 15.36
CA TRP A 492 8.78 -45.09 14.02
C TRP A 492 9.88 -44.74 13.00
N SER A 493 10.89 -45.60 12.88
CA SER A 493 11.76 -45.71 11.69
C SER A 493 12.59 -47.00 11.76
N ARG A 494 11.92 -48.14 11.60
CA ARG A 494 12.54 -49.45 11.36
C ARG A 494 11.83 -50.19 10.23
N ALA A 495 11.91 -49.59 9.05
CA ALA A 495 11.69 -50.14 7.70
C ALA A 495 11.97 -48.91 6.81
N GLU A 496 12.94 -48.83 5.90
CA GLU A 496 13.60 -49.81 5.07
C GLU A 496 15.07 -49.36 4.91
N ARG A 497 16.00 -50.22 5.33
CA ARG A 497 17.41 -50.15 4.88
C ARG A 497 17.72 -51.52 4.34
N GLY A 498 17.68 -51.64 3.01
CA GLY A 498 17.96 -52.88 2.33
C GLY A 498 17.75 -52.74 0.82
N ALA A 499 18.59 -51.94 0.15
CA ALA A 499 18.95 -52.12 -1.26
C ALA A 499 19.92 -51.01 -1.73
N GLU A 500 21.13 -50.97 -1.15
CA GLU A 500 22.29 -50.38 -1.81
C GLU A 500 23.38 -51.44 -1.81
N GLN A 501 23.46 -52.20 -2.90
CA GLN A 501 24.65 -52.92 -3.34
C GLN A 501 24.31 -53.64 -4.64
N HIS A 502 24.66 -53.01 -5.77
CA HIS A 502 25.05 -53.58 -7.07
C HIS A 502 24.68 -52.62 -8.20
N ALA A 503 25.66 -51.84 -8.67
CA ALA A 503 25.95 -51.62 -10.10
C ALA A 503 26.85 -50.39 -10.32
N HIS A 504 28.12 -50.49 -9.91
CA HIS A 504 29.21 -49.81 -10.61
C HIS A 504 29.88 -50.85 -11.51
N ALA A 505 29.55 -50.86 -12.80
CA ALA A 505 30.42 -51.33 -13.88
C ALA A 505 29.72 -51.15 -15.23
N ARG A 506 30.46 -50.61 -16.22
CA ARG A 506 30.11 -50.41 -17.64
C ARG A 506 29.29 -49.11 -17.84
N THR A 507 29.76 -48.08 -18.55
CA THR A 507 30.49 -48.06 -19.82
C THR A 507 31.26 -46.74 -19.95
N ALA A 508 32.59 -46.85 -20.06
CA ALA A 508 33.44 -45.86 -20.75
C ALA A 508 33.73 -46.39 -22.17
N ARG A 509 34.05 -45.48 -23.10
CA ARG A 509 34.18 -45.61 -24.58
C ARG A 509 32.86 -45.22 -25.25
N THR A 510 32.76 -44.19 -26.09
CA THR A 510 33.69 -43.54 -27.04
C THR A 510 33.11 -42.17 -27.39
N TRP A 511 33.96 -41.18 -27.71
CA TRP A 511 33.86 -40.29 -28.89
C TRP A 511 34.85 -39.12 -28.76
N THR A 512 36.08 -39.38 -29.19
CA THR A 512 37.00 -38.36 -29.69
C THR A 512 36.86 -38.32 -31.21
N SER A 513 36.50 -37.16 -31.78
CA SER A 513 36.98 -36.61 -33.07
C SER A 513 35.93 -35.71 -33.71
N ARG A 514 36.16 -34.40 -33.67
CA ARG A 514 36.23 -33.50 -34.86
C ARG A 514 36.25 -32.04 -34.41
N ARG A 515 37.46 -31.52 -34.22
CA ARG A 515 37.79 -30.11 -34.48
C ARG A 515 38.00 -29.98 -35.99
N THR A 516 37.25 -29.10 -36.67
CA THR A 516 37.71 -28.06 -37.62
C THR A 516 36.55 -27.57 -38.49
N HIS A 517 36.44 -26.24 -38.62
CA HIS A 517 35.56 -25.37 -39.44
C HIS A 517 34.55 -24.60 -38.57
N ALA A 518 34.43 -23.28 -38.55
CA ALA A 518 35.08 -22.22 -39.33
C ALA A 518 35.08 -20.92 -38.49
N ARG A 519 36.19 -20.19 -38.55
CA ARG A 519 36.26 -18.74 -38.31
C ARG A 519 35.56 -18.07 -39.50
N THR A 520 34.52 -17.29 -39.25
CA THR A 520 34.15 -16.02 -39.93
C THR A 520 32.68 -15.72 -39.59
N HIS A 521 32.44 -14.73 -38.71
CA HIS A 521 31.32 -13.78 -38.78
C HIS A 521 31.35 -12.79 -37.60
N THR A 522 32.47 -12.11 -37.43
CA THR A 522 32.53 -10.81 -36.76
C THR A 522 32.25 -9.74 -37.81
N HIS A 523 30.98 -9.49 -38.14
CA HIS A 523 30.48 -8.26 -38.81
C HIS A 523 28.95 -8.35 -39.03
N ALA A 524 28.14 -8.37 -37.98
CA ALA A 524 26.67 -8.27 -38.12
C ALA A 524 25.92 -7.74 -36.87
N HIS A 525 26.57 -6.96 -36.00
CA HIS A 525 25.91 -6.43 -34.79
C HIS A 525 26.06 -4.92 -34.56
N VAL A 526 26.40 -4.17 -35.61
CA VAL A 526 26.52 -2.70 -35.57
C VAL A 526 25.53 -2.00 -36.52
N ARG A 527 24.65 -2.74 -37.21
CA ARG A 527 23.73 -2.16 -38.23
C ARG A 527 22.25 -2.08 -37.85
N THR A 528 21.83 -2.54 -36.68
CA THR A 528 20.43 -2.45 -36.22
C THR A 528 20.17 -1.35 -35.18
N GLN A 529 21.21 -0.70 -34.63
CA GLN A 529 21.05 0.46 -33.74
C GLN A 529 21.05 1.82 -34.47
N THR A 530 21.46 1.88 -35.74
CA THR A 530 21.51 3.13 -36.51
C THR A 530 20.19 3.47 -37.22
N GLN A 531 19.29 2.50 -37.43
CA GLN A 531 18.00 2.73 -38.10
C GLN A 531 16.90 3.24 -37.16
N THR A 532 16.92 2.88 -35.88
CA THR A 532 15.97 3.36 -34.87
C THR A 532 16.18 4.83 -34.51
N HIS A 533 17.43 5.32 -34.54
CA HIS A 533 17.73 6.74 -34.29
C HIS A 533 17.37 7.67 -35.46
N ALA A 534 17.39 7.18 -36.70
CA ALA A 534 16.99 7.98 -37.87
C ALA A 534 15.47 8.23 -37.91
N HIS A 535 14.66 7.25 -37.49
CA HIS A 535 13.20 7.37 -37.49
C HIS A 535 12.67 8.30 -36.38
N ALA A 536 13.34 8.33 -35.22
CA ALA A 536 13.01 9.23 -34.12
C ALA A 536 13.41 10.69 -34.38
N ARG A 537 14.45 10.93 -35.19
CA ARG A 537 14.85 12.29 -35.61
C ARG A 537 13.88 12.86 -36.66
N ALA A 538 13.41 12.04 -37.60
CA ALA A 538 12.46 12.47 -38.63
C ALA A 538 11.08 12.85 -38.06
N GLN A 539 10.62 12.18 -36.99
CA GLN A 539 9.35 12.55 -36.35
C GLN A 539 9.43 13.86 -35.57
N ARG A 540 10.56 14.17 -34.91
CA ARG A 540 10.73 15.44 -34.17
C ARG A 540 10.80 16.67 -35.08
N THR A 541 11.37 16.55 -36.28
CA THR A 541 11.40 17.67 -37.24
C THR A 541 10.00 17.98 -37.78
N ARG A 542 9.14 16.97 -37.93
CA ARG A 542 7.76 17.13 -38.41
C ARG A 542 6.84 17.79 -37.37
N THR A 543 7.02 17.49 -36.08
CA THR A 543 6.28 18.16 -34.99
C THR A 543 6.71 19.61 -34.79
N THR A 544 7.96 19.94 -35.12
CA THR A 544 8.48 21.32 -34.99
C THR A 544 8.02 22.22 -36.13
N LEU A 545 7.81 21.67 -37.34
CA LEU A 545 7.27 22.42 -38.48
C LEU A 545 5.76 22.71 -38.32
N LEU A 546 4.98 21.79 -37.77
CA LEU A 546 3.54 21.96 -37.51
C LEU A 546 3.21 22.89 -36.33
N ARG A 547 4.22 23.31 -35.55
CA ARG A 547 4.08 24.34 -34.51
C ARG A 547 4.48 25.75 -34.99
N ARG A 548 5.01 25.87 -36.21
CA ARG A 548 5.42 27.15 -36.83
C ARG A 548 4.52 27.58 -37.99
N GLN A 549 3.56 26.74 -38.40
CA GLN A 549 2.37 27.12 -39.15
C GLN A 549 1.20 27.15 -38.17
#